data_AF-A0AA87IJG3-F1
#
_entry.id   AF-A0AA87IJG3-F1
#
_cell.length_a   1.000
_cell.length_b   1.000
_cell.length_c   1.000
_cell.angle_alpha   90.00
_cell.angle_beta   90.00
_cell.angle_gamma   90.00
#
_symmetry.space_group_name_H-M   'P 1'
#
loop_
_entity.id
_entity.type
_entity.pdbx_description
1 polymer ?
#
loop_
_entity_poly.entity_id
_entity_poly.type
_entity_poly.pdbx_seq_one_letter_code
_entity_poly.pdbx_strand_id
1 'polypeptide(L)'
;MSKAERIKRTRVPVVDPSLAERLPPGQVLTERLPVLHEGEVPEYDMATWTLKIFGQVDKEITLHCDDLLKLPQTTVTRDIHCVTRWSRFDNTFTGVRFVDLLKDLGVMPKSSYVMLHDDYDYTTNVALSDLDREDVLACPFT
;
A
#
# COMPACT_ATOMS: atom_id res chain seq x y z
N MET A 1 -38.22 0.18 -5.40
CA MET A 1 -37.41 1.14 -4.61
C MET A 1 -36.14 1.45 -5.38
N SER A 2 -35.88 2.73 -5.60
CA SER A 2 -34.72 3.19 -6.37
C SER A 2 -33.43 3.14 -5.54
N LYS A 3 -32.28 3.02 -6.22
CA LYS A 3 -30.94 3.09 -5.61
C LYS A 3 -30.74 4.41 -4.82
N ALA A 4 -31.33 5.50 -5.30
CA ALA A 4 -31.27 6.82 -4.66
C ALA A 4 -32.01 6.87 -3.30
N GLU A 5 -33.14 6.18 -3.17
CA GLU A 5 -33.89 6.11 -1.90
C GLU A 5 -33.16 5.28 -0.83
N ARG A 6 -32.40 4.26 -1.24
CA ARG A 6 -31.56 3.47 -0.33
C ARG A 6 -30.42 4.31 0.27
N ILE A 7 -29.73 5.10 -0.55
CA ILE A 7 -28.61 5.94 -0.10
C ILE A 7 -29.07 7.00 0.91
N LYS A 8 -30.27 7.56 0.74
CA LYS A 8 -30.85 8.55 1.68
C LYS A 8 -31.20 7.97 3.06
N ARG A 9 -31.40 6.65 3.17
CA ARG A 9 -31.79 5.98 4.42
C ARG A 9 -30.63 5.34 5.17
N THR A 10 -29.45 5.26 4.55
CA THR A 10 -28.25 4.75 5.23
C THR A 10 -27.84 5.77 6.30
N ARG A 11 -28.07 5.43 7.57
CA ARG A 11 -27.56 6.22 8.69
C ARG A 11 -26.04 6.17 8.65
N VAL A 12 -25.42 7.33 8.53
CA VAL A 12 -23.99 7.49 8.78
C VAL A 12 -23.77 7.10 10.24
N PRO A 13 -22.88 6.15 10.54
CA PRO A 13 -22.55 5.81 11.93
C PRO A 13 -22.14 7.08 12.67
N VAL A 14 -22.59 7.24 13.91
CA VAL A 14 -22.17 8.38 14.74
C VAL A 14 -20.67 8.19 15.02
N VAL A 15 -19.87 9.06 14.43
CA VAL A 15 -18.42 9.10 14.61
C VAL A 15 -18.15 9.79 15.93
N ASP A 16 -17.26 9.23 16.75
CA ASP A 16 -16.74 9.93 17.93
C ASP A 16 -16.18 11.29 17.47
N PRO A 17 -16.61 12.43 18.04
CA PRO A 17 -16.12 13.75 17.65
C PRO A 17 -14.60 13.88 17.67
N SER A 18 -13.91 13.14 18.53
CA SER A 18 -12.44 13.10 18.60
C SER A 18 -11.79 12.44 17.38
N LEU A 19 -12.54 11.61 16.65
CA LEU A 19 -12.10 10.90 15.45
C LEU A 19 -12.57 11.55 14.15
N ALA A 20 -13.45 12.54 14.24
CA ALA A 20 -14.07 13.20 13.08
C ALA A 20 -13.06 13.97 12.21
N GLU A 21 -11.95 14.45 12.78
CA GLU A 21 -10.86 15.09 12.02
C GLU A 21 -10.07 14.09 11.16
N ARG A 22 -9.96 12.83 11.61
CA ARG A 22 -9.22 11.76 10.93
C ARG A 22 -10.09 10.93 9.99
N LEU A 23 -11.40 10.83 10.27
CA LEU A 23 -12.32 10.01 9.48
C LEU A 23 -12.89 10.81 8.29
N PRO A 24 -12.57 10.46 7.03
CA PRO A 24 -13.08 11.19 5.90
C PRO A 24 -14.62 11.11 5.83
N PRO A 25 -15.31 12.17 5.35
CA PRO A 25 -16.76 12.19 5.30
C PRO A 25 -17.36 11.00 4.56
N GLY A 26 -18.33 10.32 5.20
CA GLY A 26 -19.03 9.19 4.61
C GLY A 26 -18.30 7.85 4.67
N GLN A 27 -17.16 7.76 5.36
CA GLN A 27 -16.51 6.50 5.68
C GLN A 27 -17.00 5.91 7.00
N VAL A 28 -16.86 4.59 7.12
CA VAL A 28 -17.16 3.83 8.34
C VAL A 28 -15.86 3.32 8.94
N LEU A 29 -15.62 3.65 10.21
CA LEU A 29 -14.48 3.10 10.95
C LEU A 29 -14.70 1.60 11.19
N THR A 30 -13.70 0.79 10.85
CA THR A 30 -13.66 -0.66 11.13
C THR A 30 -12.51 -0.98 12.07
N GLU A 31 -12.75 -1.90 13.01
CA GLU A 31 -11.71 -2.43 13.90
C GLU A 31 -10.83 -3.46 13.19
N ARG A 32 -11.41 -4.24 12.27
CA ARG A 32 -10.72 -5.30 11.54
C ARG A 32 -10.26 -4.80 10.18
N LEU A 33 -9.06 -5.22 9.77
CA LEU A 33 -8.59 -5.03 8.40
C LEU A 33 -9.40 -5.94 7.48
N PRO A 34 -10.18 -5.40 6.52
CA PRO A 34 -10.87 -6.23 5.55
C PRO A 34 -9.84 -6.93 4.66
N VAL A 35 -10.01 -8.23 4.44
CA VAL A 35 -9.23 -8.95 3.43
C VAL A 35 -9.82 -8.62 2.06
N LEU A 36 -9.00 -8.04 1.19
CA LEU A 36 -9.36 -7.64 -0.17
C LEU A 36 -8.34 -8.24 -1.13
N HIS A 37 -8.82 -8.89 -2.18
CA HIS A 37 -8.00 -9.47 -3.24
C HIS A 37 -8.73 -9.26 -4.58
N GLU A 38 -7.98 -8.91 -5.63
CA GLU A 38 -8.53 -8.77 -6.98
C GLU A 38 -8.72 -10.16 -7.64
N GLY A 39 -7.78 -11.08 -7.39
CA GLY A 39 -7.77 -12.45 -7.92
C GLY A 39 -7.86 -13.51 -6.83
N GLU A 40 -7.47 -14.73 -7.16
CA GLU A 40 -7.25 -15.77 -6.15
C GLU A 40 -6.04 -15.39 -5.26
N VAL A 41 -5.98 -15.91 -4.03
CA VAL A 41 -4.84 -15.66 -3.16
C VAL A 41 -3.69 -16.55 -3.62
N PRO A 42 -2.58 -15.99 -4.10
CA PRO A 42 -1.47 -16.80 -4.60
C PRO A 42 -0.76 -17.54 -3.47
N GLU A 43 -0.31 -18.75 -3.76
CA GLU A 43 0.61 -19.50 -2.91
C GLU A 43 2.04 -19.27 -3.39
N TYR A 44 2.87 -18.64 -2.56
CA TYR A 44 4.25 -18.33 -2.92
C TYR A 44 5.22 -19.38 -2.39
N ASP A 45 6.09 -19.88 -3.28
CA ASP A 45 7.36 -20.47 -2.87
C ASP A 45 8.39 -19.35 -2.71
N MET A 46 8.64 -18.96 -1.46
CA MET A 46 9.56 -17.87 -1.13
C MET A 46 11.01 -18.14 -1.60
N ALA A 47 11.39 -19.39 -1.88
CA ALA A 47 12.71 -19.71 -2.42
C ALA A 47 12.88 -19.27 -3.89
N THR A 48 11.77 -19.11 -4.62
CA THR A 48 11.76 -18.68 -6.03
C THR A 48 11.19 -17.27 -6.22
N TRP A 49 10.60 -16.70 -5.18
CA TRP A 49 10.05 -15.35 -5.21
C TRP A 49 11.12 -14.31 -5.55
N THR A 50 10.77 -13.37 -6.42
CA THR A 50 11.63 -12.26 -6.81
C THR A 50 10.87 -10.95 -6.94
N LEU A 51 11.53 -9.84 -6.57
CA LEU A 51 11.10 -8.47 -6.86
C LEU A 51 12.01 -7.89 -7.94
N LYS A 52 11.41 -7.35 -9.00
CA LYS A 52 12.14 -6.73 -10.11
C LYS A 52 11.95 -5.21 -10.12
N ILE A 53 13.04 -4.48 -10.24
CA ILE A 53 13.06 -3.04 -10.51
C ILE A 53 13.62 -2.87 -11.93
N PHE A 54 12.79 -2.39 -12.85
CA PHE A 54 13.09 -2.41 -14.29
C PHE A 54 12.50 -1.21 -15.04
N GLY A 55 12.84 -1.05 -16.32
CA GLY A 55 12.30 0.00 -17.19
C GLY A 55 13.15 1.28 -17.20
N GLN A 56 12.56 2.42 -16.85
CA GLN A 56 13.22 3.73 -16.91
C GLN A 56 14.15 3.98 -15.70
N VAL A 57 15.18 3.14 -15.57
CA VAL A 57 16.20 3.19 -14.52
C VAL A 57 17.60 3.23 -15.14
N ASP A 58 18.62 3.51 -14.34
CA ASP A 58 20.02 3.41 -14.75
C ASP A 58 20.51 1.96 -14.82
N LYS A 59 20.00 1.09 -13.95
CA LYS A 59 20.24 -0.36 -13.96
C LYS A 59 19.02 -1.11 -13.45
N GLU A 60 18.76 -2.27 -14.07
CA GLU A 60 17.71 -3.18 -13.60
C GLU A 60 18.25 -4.12 -12.53
N ILE A 61 17.42 -4.42 -11.53
CA ILE A 61 17.78 -5.30 -10.42
C ILE A 61 16.66 -6.31 -10.19
N THR A 62 17.05 -7.53 -9.82
CA THR A 62 16.17 -8.56 -9.29
C THR A 62 16.64 -8.91 -7.89
N LEU A 63 15.73 -8.92 -6.92
CA LEU A 63 15.98 -9.20 -5.52
C LEU A 63 15.21 -10.43 -5.09
N HIS A 64 15.78 -11.21 -4.18
CA HIS A 64 15.03 -12.21 -3.44
C HIS A 64 14.46 -11.62 -2.14
N CYS A 65 13.51 -12.31 -1.53
CA CYS A 65 12.90 -11.88 -0.27
C CYS A 65 13.97 -11.68 0.83
N ASP A 66 14.94 -12.59 0.91
CA ASP A 66 16.05 -12.51 1.86
C ASP A 66 16.90 -11.25 1.70
N ASP A 67 16.98 -10.67 0.50
CA ASP A 67 17.74 -9.45 0.27
C ASP A 67 17.01 -8.24 0.84
N LEU A 68 15.68 -8.19 0.71
CA LEU A 68 14.85 -7.15 1.32
C LEU A 68 14.91 -7.20 2.86
N LEU A 69 14.94 -8.40 3.44
CA LEU A 69 14.99 -8.58 4.89
C LEU A 69 16.32 -8.15 5.52
N LYS A 70 17.41 -8.12 4.74
CA LYS A 70 18.72 -7.65 5.21
C LYS A 70 18.83 -6.12 5.24
N LEU A 71 17.94 -5.42 4.54
CA LEU A 71 17.94 -3.95 4.49
C LEU A 71 17.38 -3.35 5.80
N PRO A 72 17.72 -2.09 6.12
CA PRO A 72 17.20 -1.41 7.31
C PRO A 72 15.67 -1.39 7.32
N GLN A 73 15.08 -1.96 8.38
CA GLN A 73 13.64 -1.98 8.58
C GLN A 73 13.18 -0.73 9.35
N THR A 74 12.08 -0.13 8.90
CA THR A 74 11.42 1.01 9.54
C THR A 74 9.98 0.64 9.86
N THR A 75 9.51 1.08 11.02
CA THR A 75 8.12 0.90 11.45
C THR A 75 7.37 2.23 11.39
N VAL A 76 6.20 2.25 10.74
CA VAL A 76 5.32 3.42 10.65
C VAL A 76 3.90 3.06 11.08
N THR A 77 3.21 4.02 11.69
CA THR A 77 1.79 3.90 12.03
C THR A 77 0.96 4.85 11.16
N ARG A 78 0.02 4.29 10.39
CA ARG A 78 -0.79 5.02 9.41
C ARG A 78 -2.24 4.55 9.36
N ASP A 79 -3.10 5.47 8.94
CA ASP A 79 -4.51 5.20 8.70
C ASP A 79 -4.70 4.71 7.25
N ILE A 80 -5.62 3.77 7.05
CA ILE A 80 -6.08 3.36 5.73
C ILE A 80 -7.47 3.92 5.51
N HIS A 81 -7.68 4.50 4.33
CA HIS A 81 -8.97 5.01 3.88
C HIS A 81 -9.28 4.41 2.51
N CYS A 82 -10.26 3.51 2.46
CA CYS A 82 -10.62 2.84 1.22
C CYS A 82 -11.75 3.57 0.49
N VAL A 83 -11.65 3.64 -0.84
CA VAL A 83 -12.69 4.20 -1.71
C VAL A 83 -14.04 3.47 -1.58
N THR A 84 -14.04 2.22 -1.10
CA THR A 84 -15.25 1.45 -0.79
C THR A 84 -15.88 1.81 0.57
N ARG A 85 -15.49 2.96 1.13
CA ARG A 85 -16.10 3.68 2.27
C ARG A 85 -15.83 3.06 3.65
N TRP A 86 -14.68 2.45 3.84
CA TRP A 86 -14.21 2.03 5.16
C TRP A 86 -12.85 2.64 5.47
N SER A 87 -12.65 2.99 6.74
CA SER A 87 -11.35 3.43 7.27
C SER A 87 -10.91 2.52 8.41
N ARG A 88 -9.61 2.30 8.53
CA ARG A 88 -9.01 1.67 9.71
C ARG A 88 -7.87 2.54 10.22
N PHE A 89 -7.88 2.84 11.50
CA PHE A 89 -6.87 3.69 12.12
C PHE A 89 -5.74 2.89 12.74
N ASP A 90 -4.62 3.57 12.93
CA ASP A 90 -3.48 3.11 13.74
C ASP A 90 -2.90 1.77 13.26
N ASN A 91 -2.87 1.55 11.95
CA ASN A 91 -2.24 0.36 11.36
C ASN A 91 -0.73 0.51 11.44
N THR A 92 -0.05 -0.47 12.01
CA THR A 92 1.41 -0.50 12.10
C THR A 92 1.99 -1.37 11.00
N PHE A 93 2.88 -0.80 10.20
CA PHE A 93 3.58 -1.48 9.12
C PHE A 93 5.08 -1.47 9.40
N THR A 94 5.76 -2.57 9.07
CA THR A 94 7.23 -2.66 9.14
C THR A 94 7.75 -3.09 7.78
N GLY A 95 8.73 -2.35 7.27
CA GLY A 95 9.33 -2.64 5.97
C GLY A 95 10.52 -1.74 5.68
N VAL A 96 11.07 -1.89 4.48
CA VAL A 96 12.18 -1.05 4.00
C VAL A 96 11.61 0.24 3.44
N ARG A 97 12.14 1.41 3.80
CA ARG A 97 11.70 2.66 3.19
C ARG A 97 12.02 2.63 1.70
N PHE A 98 11.08 3.05 0.86
CA PHE A 98 11.27 3.03 -0.61
C PHE A 98 12.51 3.81 -1.05
N VAL A 99 12.76 4.97 -0.43
CA VAL A 99 13.95 5.79 -0.68
C VAL A 99 15.26 5.09 -0.30
N ASP A 100 15.26 4.34 0.81
CA ASP A 100 16.45 3.59 1.25
C ASP A 100 16.67 2.38 0.35
N LEU A 101 15.60 1.71 -0.08
CA LEU A 101 15.66 0.61 -1.02
C LEU A 101 16.39 1.02 -2.31
N LEU A 102 15.94 2.09 -2.97
CA LEU A 102 16.59 2.56 -4.20
C LEU A 102 18.03 3.00 -3.96
N LYS A 103 18.29 3.68 -2.83
CA LYS A 103 19.61 4.17 -2.46
C LYS A 103 20.61 3.04 -2.20
N ASP A 104 20.24 2.06 -1.38
CA ASP A 104 21.11 0.94 -0.98
C ASP A 104 21.41 0.02 -2.18
N LEU A 105 20.44 -0.12 -3.08
CA LEU A 105 20.62 -0.81 -4.34
C LEU A 105 21.38 0.02 -5.38
N GLY A 106 21.52 1.33 -5.16
CA GLY A 106 22.13 2.29 -6.07
C GLY A 106 21.40 2.37 -7.41
N VAL A 107 20.06 2.36 -7.40
CA VAL A 107 19.20 2.52 -8.58
C VAL A 107 18.70 3.96 -8.66
N MET A 108 18.81 4.55 -9.83
CA MET A 108 18.31 5.90 -10.11
C MET A 108 17.13 5.85 -11.09
N PRO A 109 15.90 6.16 -10.64
CA PRO A 109 14.77 6.34 -11.53
C PRO A 109 14.99 7.52 -12.49
N LYS A 110 14.59 7.35 -13.74
CA LYS A 110 14.63 8.38 -14.79
C LYS A 110 13.23 8.85 -15.21
N SER A 111 12.19 8.31 -14.60
CA SER A 111 10.77 8.66 -14.82
C SER A 111 10.20 9.42 -13.63
N SER A 112 9.11 10.16 -13.86
CA SER A 112 8.35 10.84 -12.80
C SER A 112 7.26 9.95 -12.19
N TYR A 113 7.02 8.77 -12.77
CA TYR A 113 6.01 7.80 -12.34
C TYR A 113 6.60 6.40 -12.30
N VAL A 114 6.10 5.59 -11.40
CA VAL A 114 6.44 4.19 -11.21
C VAL A 114 5.19 3.35 -11.45
N MET A 115 5.35 2.25 -12.19
CA MET A 115 4.32 1.22 -12.33
C MET A 115 4.65 0.10 -11.37
N LEU A 116 3.69 -0.25 -10.51
CA LEU A 116 3.76 -1.42 -9.64
C LEU A 116 3.01 -2.55 -10.34
N HIS A 117 3.62 -3.72 -10.34
CA HIS A 117 3.10 -4.94 -10.93
C HIS A 117 2.95 -5.98 -9.83
N ASP A 118 1.83 -6.70 -9.85
CA ASP A 118 1.54 -7.79 -8.94
C ASP A 118 0.89 -8.95 -9.73
N ASP A 119 0.58 -10.04 -9.04
CA ASP A 119 -0.07 -11.20 -9.63
C ASP A 119 -1.43 -10.85 -10.26
N TYR A 120 -1.91 -11.77 -11.11
CA TYR A 120 -3.18 -11.62 -11.85
C TYR A 120 -3.22 -10.34 -12.71
N ASP A 121 -2.07 -9.94 -13.26
CA ASP A 121 -1.90 -8.73 -14.08
C ASP A 121 -2.35 -7.43 -13.37
N TYR A 122 -2.41 -7.45 -12.04
CA TYR A 122 -2.73 -6.25 -11.28
C TYR A 122 -1.60 -5.24 -11.45
N THR A 123 -1.98 -4.03 -11.85
CA THR A 123 -1.04 -2.93 -12.01
C THR A 123 -1.62 -1.64 -11.45
N THR A 124 -0.75 -0.82 -10.89
CA THR A 124 -1.10 0.52 -10.44
C THR A 124 0.08 1.45 -10.64
N ASN A 125 -0.20 2.72 -10.94
CA ASN A 125 0.83 3.72 -11.13
C ASN A 125 0.80 4.76 -10.00
N VAL A 126 1.99 5.17 -9.56
CA VAL A 126 2.16 6.17 -8.50
C VAL A 126 3.20 7.20 -8.96
N ALA A 127 3.03 8.47 -8.59
CA ALA A 127 4.05 9.47 -8.83
C ALA A 127 5.29 9.15 -7.99
N LEU A 128 6.48 9.29 -8.57
CA LEU A 128 7.72 9.03 -7.84
C LEU A 128 7.84 9.95 -6.61
N SER A 129 7.37 11.20 -6.73
CA SER A 129 7.31 12.15 -5.62
C SER A 129 6.45 11.68 -4.43
N ASP A 130 5.43 10.86 -4.68
CA ASP A 130 4.63 10.29 -3.59
C ASP A 130 5.35 9.09 -2.96
N LEU A 131 6.08 8.31 -3.74
CA LEU A 131 6.90 7.18 -3.25
C LEU A 131 8.15 7.65 -2.50
N ASP A 132 8.66 8.83 -2.80
CA ASP A 132 9.83 9.44 -2.13
C ASP A 132 9.53 9.96 -0.72
N ARG A 133 8.27 9.88 -0.28
CA ARG A 133 7.89 10.25 1.09
C ARG A 133 8.50 9.31 2.11
N GLU A 134 8.85 9.85 3.28
CA GLU A 134 9.54 9.11 4.35
C GLU A 134 8.71 7.96 4.94
N ASP A 135 7.40 7.98 4.76
CA ASP A 135 6.45 7.00 5.30
C ASP A 135 5.98 5.93 4.29
N VAL A 136 6.63 5.85 3.13
CA VAL A 136 6.36 4.80 2.13
C VAL A 136 7.33 3.63 2.30
N LEU A 137 6.76 2.44 2.51
CA LEU A 137 7.48 1.22 2.81
C LEU A 137 7.25 0.15 1.74
N ALA A 138 8.30 -0.60 1.43
CA ALA A 138 8.22 -1.94 0.85
C ALA A 138 8.20 -2.95 2.00
N CYS A 139 7.01 -3.47 2.33
CA CYS A 139 6.81 -4.40 3.44
C CYS A 139 6.99 -5.85 2.95
N PRO A 140 8.03 -6.58 3.39
CA PRO A 140 8.19 -7.99 3.02
C PRO A 140 7.14 -8.88 3.71
N PHE A 141 6.61 -8.46 4.86
CA PHE A 141 5.51 -9.11 5.59
C PHE A 141 4.70 -8.06 6.36
N THR A 142 3.38 -8.26 6.50
CA THR A 142 2.49 -7.45 7.36
C THR A 142 1.72 -8.31 8.33
#